data_AF-A0A1W9R3I8-F1
#
_entry.id   AF-A0A1W9R3I8-F1
#
_cell.length_a   1.000
_cell.length_b   1.000
_cell.length_c   1.000
_cell.angle_alpha   90.00
_cell.angle_beta   90.00
_cell.angle_gamma   90.00
#
_symmetry.space_group_name_H-M   'P 1'
#
loop_
_entity.id
_entity.type
_entity.pdbx_description
1 polymer ?
#
loop_
_entity_poly.entity_id
_entity_poly.type
_entity_poly.pdbx_seq_one_letter_code
_entity_poly.pdbx_strand_id
1 'polypeptide(L)'
;MNKEEIIKELTRQETTGIDRMELLKTYPEPVSRYLRHHLPEGIPQQNYSMIRMKGIIKLVNWSFFNSVLYTNPFRGLFWGATVKMGILPVKGFDYYLDGQGEMNWKLFNLIPVNKADGPDVSRSAEGRAKIEATFAPHTLIHPKVKWEVISENEITASWKLKQENHPLHFVINDDGSLKSAFIQRWGNPGDSKTWEYITFGVNIQKETKHKGVIIPAKGNAGWWFDTKKYDDGEFFRFEVCGAG
;
A
#
# COMPACT_ATOMS: atom_id res chain seq x y z
N MET A 1 8.46 13.27 13.64
CA MET A 1 8.41 14.13 12.43
C MET A 1 7.00 14.65 12.27
N ASN A 2 6.79 15.90 11.83
CA ASN A 2 5.42 16.39 11.61
C ASN A 2 4.86 15.90 10.26
N LYS A 3 3.54 15.96 10.09
CA LYS A 3 2.86 15.49 8.87
C LYS A 3 3.39 16.14 7.58
N GLU A 4 3.67 17.45 7.61
CA GLU A 4 4.07 18.21 6.43
C GLU A 4 5.47 17.82 5.95
N GLU A 5 6.38 17.61 6.89
CA GLU A 5 7.73 17.08 6.63
C GLU A 5 7.69 15.70 6.00
N ILE A 6 6.88 14.78 6.54
CA ILE A 6 6.74 13.42 5.99
C ILE A 6 6.22 13.48 4.55
N ILE A 7 5.16 14.23 4.30
CA ILE A 7 4.57 14.37 2.95
C ILE A 7 5.58 15.02 2.00
N LYS A 8 6.31 16.05 2.44
CA LYS A 8 7.35 16.69 1.64
C LYS A 8 8.43 15.69 1.22
N GLU A 9 8.90 14.85 2.12
CA GLU A 9 9.88 13.82 1.78
C GLU A 9 9.32 12.73 0.88
N LEU A 10 8.08 12.27 1.09
CA LEU A 10 7.47 11.25 0.23
C LEU A 10 7.22 11.74 -1.21
N THR A 11 6.95 13.04 -1.36
CA THR A 11 6.60 13.67 -2.65
C THR A 11 7.80 14.31 -3.36
N ARG A 12 8.98 14.30 -2.73
CA ARG A 12 10.21 14.81 -3.31
C ARG A 12 10.52 14.11 -4.63
N GLN A 13 10.51 14.88 -5.71
CA GLN A 13 10.90 14.39 -7.03
C GLN A 13 12.41 14.19 -7.08
N GLU A 14 12.81 13.06 -7.64
CA GLU A 14 14.21 12.77 -7.94
C GLU A 14 14.31 12.39 -9.41
N THR A 15 15.14 13.12 -10.14
CA THR A 15 15.49 12.76 -11.51
C THR A 15 16.52 11.65 -11.43
N THR A 16 16.12 10.43 -11.77
CA THR A 16 16.98 9.25 -11.63
C THR A 16 17.85 9.00 -12.86
N GLY A 17 17.68 9.76 -13.94
CA GLY A 17 18.36 9.51 -15.23
C GLY A 17 17.98 8.17 -15.88
N ILE A 18 17.02 7.46 -15.30
CA ILE A 18 16.58 6.13 -15.75
C ILE A 18 15.66 6.29 -16.95
N ASP A 19 16.01 5.65 -18.06
CA ASP A 19 15.06 5.42 -19.15
C ASP A 19 14.10 4.28 -18.76
N ARG A 20 12.97 4.66 -18.15
CA ARG A 20 11.96 3.71 -17.70
C ARG A 20 11.24 3.02 -18.87
N MET A 21 11.20 3.65 -20.05
CA MET A 21 10.58 3.04 -21.22
C MET A 21 11.46 1.92 -21.76
N GLU A 22 12.78 2.13 -21.85
CA GLU A 22 13.71 1.05 -22.21
C GLU A 22 13.76 -0.04 -21.14
N LEU A 23 13.76 0.32 -19.85
CA LEU A 23 13.74 -0.67 -18.78
C LEU A 23 12.49 -1.56 -18.84
N LEU A 24 11.31 -0.99 -19.10
CA LEU A 24 10.06 -1.76 -19.23
C LEU A 24 10.14 -2.83 -20.33
N LYS A 25 10.83 -2.56 -21.44
CA LYS A 25 11.02 -3.53 -22.54
C LYS A 25 11.86 -4.73 -22.13
N THR A 26 12.67 -4.61 -21.08
CA THR A 26 13.52 -5.71 -20.59
C THR A 26 12.78 -6.68 -19.66
N TYR A 27 11.60 -6.30 -19.14
CA TYR A 27 10.87 -7.14 -18.22
C TYR A 27 10.16 -8.30 -18.93
N PRO A 28 10.23 -9.53 -18.37
CA PRO A 28 9.62 -10.71 -18.98
C PRO A 28 8.09 -10.65 -18.94
N GLU A 29 7.42 -11.48 -19.75
CA GLU A 29 6.03 -11.81 -19.46
C GLU A 29 5.95 -12.67 -18.18
N PRO A 30 4.93 -12.49 -17.31
CA PRO A 30 3.80 -11.58 -17.46
C PRO A 30 3.97 -10.22 -16.73
N VAL A 31 5.20 -9.87 -16.31
CA VAL A 31 5.53 -8.60 -15.64
C VAL A 31 5.24 -7.41 -16.57
N SER A 32 5.67 -7.49 -17.83
CA SER A 32 5.43 -6.44 -18.81
C SER A 32 3.94 -6.27 -19.12
N ARG A 33 3.14 -7.34 -19.10
CA ARG A 33 1.68 -7.29 -19.24
C ARG A 33 1.01 -6.54 -18.09
N TYR A 34 1.35 -6.89 -16.84
CA TYR A 34 0.88 -6.16 -15.65
C TYR A 34 1.18 -4.66 -15.73
N LEU A 35 2.43 -4.29 -16.06
CA LEU A 35 2.83 -2.88 -16.11
C LEU A 35 2.19 -2.14 -17.28
N ARG A 36 2.05 -2.76 -18.46
CA ARG A 36 1.37 -2.14 -19.61
C ARG A 36 -0.12 -1.93 -19.36
N HIS A 37 -0.79 -2.89 -18.73
CA HIS A 37 -2.19 -2.74 -18.31
C HIS A 37 -2.35 -1.52 -17.39
N HIS A 38 -1.44 -1.37 -16.42
CA HIS A 38 -1.49 -0.24 -15.49
C HIS A 38 -1.06 1.11 -16.06
N LEU A 39 -0.41 1.14 -17.22
CA LEU A 39 0.18 2.34 -17.80
C LEU A 39 -0.24 2.52 -19.27
N PRO A 40 -1.56 2.58 -19.56
CA PRO A 40 -2.07 2.63 -20.93
C PRO A 40 -1.67 3.91 -21.68
N GLU A 41 -1.36 4.98 -20.94
CA GLU A 41 -0.99 6.31 -21.47
C GLU A 41 0.52 6.59 -21.35
N GLY A 42 1.32 5.57 -21.01
CA GLY A 42 2.76 5.70 -20.75
C GLY A 42 3.08 5.87 -19.26
N ILE A 43 4.37 6.11 -18.97
CA ILE A 43 4.92 6.12 -17.60
C ILE A 43 4.93 7.57 -17.06
N PRO A 44 4.13 7.93 -16.04
CA PRO A 44 4.16 9.26 -15.44
C PRO A 44 5.53 9.61 -14.84
N GLN A 45 5.91 10.88 -14.90
CA GLN A 45 7.19 11.36 -14.34
C GLN A 45 7.26 11.28 -12.81
N GLN A 46 6.12 11.43 -12.12
CA GLN A 46 6.09 11.38 -10.67
C GLN A 46 6.54 10.02 -10.09
N ASN A 47 7.33 10.06 -9.02
CA ASN A 47 7.82 8.88 -8.29
C ASN A 47 6.96 8.49 -7.06
N TYR A 48 5.73 8.99 -6.97
CA TYR A 48 4.79 8.71 -5.88
C TYR A 48 3.34 8.69 -6.39
N SER A 49 2.41 8.25 -5.55
CA SER A 49 0.96 8.42 -5.75
C SER A 49 0.31 9.12 -4.55
N MET A 50 -0.72 9.92 -4.82
CA MET A 50 -1.60 10.51 -3.81
C MET A 50 -3.04 10.08 -4.07
N ILE A 51 -3.59 9.27 -3.19
CA ILE A 51 -4.90 8.63 -3.36
C ILE A 51 -5.85 9.13 -2.29
N ARG A 52 -7.01 9.65 -2.70
CA ARG A 52 -8.14 9.87 -1.78
C ARG A 52 -9.03 8.64 -1.80
N MET A 53 -9.40 8.16 -0.63
CA MET A 53 -10.26 6.99 -0.52
C MET A 53 -11.23 7.15 0.66
N LYS A 54 -12.33 6.44 0.57
CA LYS A 54 -13.32 6.27 1.63
C LYS A 54 -13.52 4.77 1.84
N GLY A 55 -14.13 4.40 2.96
CA GLY A 55 -14.38 3.00 3.20
C GLY A 55 -14.88 2.72 4.60
N ILE A 56 -14.73 1.47 5.01
CA ILE A 56 -14.97 1.04 6.38
C ILE A 56 -13.73 0.32 6.92
N ILE A 57 -13.39 0.60 8.18
CA ILE A 57 -12.28 -0.01 8.90
C ILE A 57 -12.77 -0.59 10.22
N LYS A 58 -12.28 -1.77 10.59
CA LYS A 58 -12.59 -2.45 11.85
C LYS A 58 -11.49 -2.13 12.86
N LEU A 59 -11.79 -1.22 13.78
CA LEU A 59 -10.95 -0.94 14.96
C LEU A 59 -11.49 -1.72 16.17
N VAL A 60 -12.78 -1.51 16.45
CA VAL A 60 -13.58 -2.30 17.40
C VAL A 60 -14.79 -2.84 16.65
N ASN A 61 -15.58 -1.92 16.08
CA ASN A 61 -16.63 -2.19 15.10
C ASN A 61 -16.26 -1.57 13.76
N TRP A 62 -16.90 -2.05 12.68
CA TRP A 62 -16.80 -1.43 11.36
C TRP A 62 -17.24 0.03 11.41
N SER A 63 -16.33 0.93 11.04
CA SER A 63 -16.53 2.37 11.13
C SER A 63 -16.15 3.03 9.81
N PHE A 64 -16.95 3.98 9.35
CA PHE A 64 -16.67 4.70 8.11
C PHE A 64 -15.42 5.56 8.25
N PHE A 65 -14.59 5.59 7.20
CA PHE A 65 -13.46 6.50 7.13
C PHE A 65 -13.43 7.28 5.81
N ASN A 66 -12.77 8.43 5.85
CA ASN A 66 -12.23 9.12 4.69
C ASN A 66 -10.73 9.33 4.92
N SER A 67 -9.91 9.16 3.89
CA SER A 67 -8.47 9.26 4.02
C SER A 67 -7.78 9.79 2.77
N VAL A 68 -6.52 10.16 2.97
CA VAL A 68 -5.54 10.42 1.92
C VAL A 68 -4.32 9.54 2.18
N LEU A 69 -3.88 8.83 1.14
CA LEU A 69 -2.66 8.05 1.09
C LEU A 69 -1.64 8.78 0.22
N TYR A 70 -0.42 8.95 0.72
CA TYR A 70 0.77 9.21 -0.08
C TYR A 70 1.64 7.96 -0.01
N THR A 71 2.05 7.44 -1.16
CA THR A 71 2.92 6.27 -1.24
C THR A 71 4.05 6.51 -2.22
N ASN A 72 5.27 6.20 -1.79
CA ASN A 72 6.47 6.20 -2.61
C ASN A 72 7.22 4.90 -2.30
N PRO A 73 7.24 3.91 -3.20
CA PRO A 73 7.78 2.59 -2.89
C PRO A 73 9.23 2.57 -2.43
N PHE A 74 10.03 3.60 -2.73
CA PHE A 74 11.43 3.68 -2.31
C PHE A 74 11.67 4.55 -1.08
N ARG A 75 10.61 5.13 -0.48
CA ARG A 75 10.72 5.97 0.73
C ARG A 75 9.79 5.51 1.84
N GLY A 76 8.54 5.19 1.51
CA GLY A 76 7.54 4.79 2.49
C GLY A 76 6.13 5.28 2.16
N LEU A 77 5.36 5.52 3.22
CA LEU A 77 3.94 5.86 3.12
C LEU A 77 3.55 6.91 4.16
N PHE A 78 2.50 7.66 3.86
CA PHE A 78 1.71 8.40 4.83
C PHE A 78 0.24 8.18 4.53
N TRP A 79 -0.52 7.69 5.49
CA TRP A 79 -1.96 7.52 5.38
C TRP A 79 -2.64 8.31 6.49
N GLY A 80 -3.32 9.39 6.13
CA GLY A 80 -4.07 10.23 7.08
C GLY A 80 -5.56 10.03 6.93
N ALA A 81 -6.27 9.77 8.03
CA ALA A 81 -7.67 9.41 8.00
C ALA A 81 -8.53 10.13 9.05
N THR A 82 -9.82 10.22 8.75
CA THR A 82 -10.88 10.56 9.71
C THR A 82 -11.86 9.39 9.75
N VAL A 83 -11.99 8.75 10.91
CA VAL A 83 -12.90 7.64 11.19
C VAL A 83 -14.09 8.17 12.00
N LYS A 84 -15.32 7.79 11.61
CA LYS A 84 -16.54 8.12 12.34
C LYS A 84 -16.87 7.01 13.34
N MET A 85 -16.61 7.24 14.62
CA MET A 85 -17.00 6.32 15.70
C MET A 85 -18.25 6.87 16.40
N GLY A 86 -19.42 6.37 16.00
CA GLY A 86 -20.70 6.96 16.40
C GLY A 86 -20.86 8.39 15.86
N ILE A 87 -21.20 9.34 16.72
CA ILE A 87 -21.31 10.77 16.35
C ILE A 87 -19.95 11.51 16.36
N LEU A 88 -18.88 10.87 16.82
CA LEU A 88 -17.60 11.53 17.05
C LEU A 88 -16.55 11.22 15.97
N PRO A 89 -15.85 12.23 15.43
CA PRO A 89 -14.74 12.01 14.50
C PRO A 89 -13.43 11.73 15.25
N VAL A 90 -12.80 10.61 14.91
CA VAL A 90 -11.41 10.28 15.29
C VAL A 90 -10.51 10.58 14.10
N LYS A 91 -9.49 11.41 14.29
CA LYS A 91 -8.52 11.74 13.24
C LYS A 91 -7.19 11.12 13.58
N GLY A 92 -6.51 10.55 12.61
CA GLY A 92 -5.19 9.99 12.83
C GLY A 92 -4.40 9.86 11.55
N PHE A 93 -3.17 9.39 11.71
CA PHE A 93 -2.35 8.99 10.60
C PHE A 93 -1.47 7.81 10.98
N ASP A 94 -1.10 7.05 9.96
CA ASP A 94 -0.06 6.06 10.03
C ASP A 94 1.01 6.45 9.00
N TYR A 95 2.28 6.26 9.33
CA TYR A 95 3.36 6.50 8.36
C TYR A 95 4.48 5.48 8.49
N TYR A 96 5.28 5.41 7.43
CA TYR A 96 6.61 4.83 7.43
C TYR A 96 7.53 5.75 6.63
N LEU A 97 8.65 6.15 7.22
CA LEU A 97 9.69 6.95 6.54
C LEU A 97 11.03 6.73 7.23
N ASP A 98 12.10 6.56 6.46
CA ASP A 98 13.48 6.42 6.94
C ASP A 98 13.69 5.35 8.05
N GLY A 99 12.92 4.27 7.97
CA GLY A 99 12.98 3.15 8.93
C GLY A 99 12.15 3.36 10.20
N GLN A 100 11.41 4.45 10.31
CA GLN A 100 10.50 4.71 11.43
C GLN A 100 9.05 4.58 10.96
N GLY A 101 8.26 3.80 11.70
CA GLY A 101 6.81 3.77 11.58
C GLY A 101 6.12 4.18 12.87
N GLU A 102 5.01 4.90 12.74
CA GLU A 102 4.16 5.34 13.86
C GLU A 102 2.69 5.27 13.44
N MET A 103 1.84 4.92 14.40
CA MET A 103 0.39 5.11 14.33
C MET A 103 0.00 6.17 15.36
N ASN A 104 -0.69 7.22 14.93
CA ASN A 104 -1.06 8.33 15.80
C ASN A 104 -2.50 8.75 15.55
N TRP A 105 -3.40 8.32 16.44
CA TRP A 105 -4.83 8.54 16.36
C TRP A 105 -5.31 9.36 17.55
N LYS A 106 -6.11 10.39 17.27
CA LYS A 106 -6.65 11.33 18.25
C LYS A 106 -8.17 11.51 18.08
N LEU A 107 -8.89 11.48 19.19
CA LEU A 107 -10.27 11.95 19.30
C LEU A 107 -10.27 13.47 19.48
N PHE A 108 -11.11 14.18 18.71
CA PHE A 108 -11.16 15.65 18.69
C PHE A 108 -9.81 16.36 18.50
N ASN A 109 -8.81 15.68 17.90
CA ASN A 109 -7.44 16.18 17.75
C ASN A 109 -6.69 16.50 19.08
N LEU A 110 -7.25 16.10 20.22
CA LEU A 110 -6.76 16.46 21.56
C LEU A 110 -6.44 15.23 22.41
N ILE A 111 -7.23 14.17 22.32
CA ILE A 111 -7.12 12.99 23.18
C ILE A 111 -6.55 11.83 22.36
N PRO A 112 -5.35 11.29 22.68
CA PRO A 112 -4.81 10.13 21.98
C PRO A 112 -5.70 8.90 22.21
N VAL A 113 -6.15 8.29 21.11
CA VAL A 113 -6.98 7.07 21.10
C VAL A 113 -6.12 5.84 20.87
N ASN A 114 -5.11 5.96 20.01
CA ASN A 114 -4.15 4.90 19.77
C ASN A 114 -2.83 5.56 19.35
N LYS A 115 -1.77 5.30 20.12
CA LYS A 115 -0.40 5.69 19.77
C LYS A 115 0.46 4.45 19.88
N ALA A 116 1.05 4.05 18.76
CA ALA A 116 1.97 2.92 18.70
C ALA A 116 3.20 3.31 17.90
N ASP A 117 4.37 3.06 18.49
CA ASP A 117 5.68 3.27 17.89
C ASP A 117 6.64 2.17 18.38
N GLY A 118 7.86 2.17 17.85
CA GLY A 118 8.90 1.20 18.21
C GLY A 118 9.28 0.24 17.08
N PRO A 119 10.21 -0.69 17.35
CA PRO A 119 10.82 -1.54 16.32
C PRO A 119 9.80 -2.42 15.58
N ASP A 120 8.89 -3.07 16.31
CA ASP A 120 7.89 -3.96 15.70
C ASP A 120 6.86 -3.20 14.85
N VAL A 121 6.40 -2.05 15.34
CA VAL A 121 5.50 -1.16 14.59
C VAL A 121 6.17 -0.66 13.32
N SER A 122 7.43 -0.23 13.41
CA SER A 122 8.22 0.24 12.26
C SER A 122 8.40 -0.86 11.23
N ARG A 123 8.68 -2.09 11.68
CA ARG A 123 8.80 -3.28 10.84
C ARG A 123 7.49 -3.62 10.12
N SER A 124 6.37 -3.56 10.84
CA SER A 124 5.04 -3.78 10.26
C SER A 124 4.67 -2.71 9.23
N ALA A 125 5.03 -1.45 9.52
CA ALA A 125 4.78 -0.31 8.65
C ALA A 125 5.63 -0.36 7.38
N GLU A 126 6.86 -0.90 7.43
CA GLU A 126 7.66 -1.19 6.23
C GLU A 126 6.94 -2.17 5.29
N GLY A 127 6.43 -3.28 5.83
CA GLY A 127 5.65 -4.25 5.05
C GLY A 127 4.37 -3.64 4.47
N ARG A 128 3.72 -2.73 5.21
CA ARG A 128 2.58 -1.95 4.68
C ARG A 128 3.02 -1.03 3.53
N ALA A 129 4.13 -0.31 3.67
CA ALA A 129 4.64 0.58 2.63
C ALA A 129 4.87 -0.17 1.32
N LYS A 130 5.34 -1.42 1.41
CA LYS A 130 5.50 -2.28 0.24
C LYS A 130 4.18 -2.58 -0.45
N ILE A 131 3.17 -3.10 0.25
CA ILE A 131 1.90 -3.48 -0.40
C ILE A 131 1.10 -2.27 -0.92
N GLU A 132 1.25 -1.09 -0.29
CA GLU A 132 0.66 0.17 -0.78
C GLU A 132 1.30 0.64 -2.11
N ALA A 133 2.41 0.04 -2.56
CA ALA A 133 2.98 0.28 -3.89
C ALA A 133 2.04 -0.16 -5.04
N THR A 134 1.04 -0.99 -4.76
CA THR A 134 -0.04 -1.34 -5.71
C THR A 134 -0.81 -0.10 -6.20
N PHE A 135 -0.82 1.00 -5.43
CA PHE A 135 -1.38 2.29 -5.86
C PHE A 135 -0.42 3.15 -6.69
N ALA A 136 0.82 2.71 -6.91
CA ALA A 136 1.84 3.42 -7.67
C ALA A 136 2.66 2.50 -8.59
N PRO A 137 2.00 1.67 -9.44
CA PRO A 137 2.70 0.66 -10.24
C PRO A 137 3.76 1.27 -11.18
N HIS A 138 3.57 2.50 -11.67
CA HIS A 138 4.53 3.22 -12.50
C HIS A 138 5.90 3.43 -11.84
N THR A 139 5.95 3.46 -10.51
CA THR A 139 7.19 3.65 -9.76
C THR A 139 7.99 2.37 -9.63
N LEU A 140 7.37 1.20 -9.84
CA LEU A 140 8.04 -0.10 -9.75
C LEU A 140 8.88 -0.43 -10.99
N ILE A 141 8.83 0.43 -12.03
CA ILE A 141 9.75 0.37 -13.18
C ILE A 141 11.05 1.06 -12.76
N HIS A 142 11.92 0.28 -12.11
CA HIS A 142 13.14 0.79 -11.51
C HIS A 142 14.22 -0.31 -11.40
N PRO A 143 15.52 -0.01 -11.61
CA PRO A 143 16.61 -1.00 -11.52
C PRO A 143 16.79 -1.64 -10.14
N LYS A 144 16.27 -0.99 -9.08
CA LYS A 144 16.27 -1.53 -7.71
C LYS A 144 15.15 -2.56 -7.47
N VAL A 145 14.21 -2.70 -8.40
CA VAL A 145 13.13 -3.68 -8.31
C VAL A 145 13.55 -4.93 -9.06
N LYS A 146 13.66 -6.04 -8.33
CA LYS A 146 13.83 -7.36 -8.91
C LYS A 146 12.46 -7.97 -9.12
N TRP A 147 12.14 -8.25 -10.38
CA TRP A 147 10.94 -8.99 -10.76
C TRP A 147 11.25 -10.48 -10.92
N GLU A 148 10.37 -11.33 -10.43
CA GLU A 148 10.42 -12.78 -10.67
C GLU A 148 9.05 -13.27 -11.15
N VAL A 149 9.07 -14.21 -12.09
CA VAL A 149 7.86 -14.85 -12.63
C VAL A 149 7.63 -16.14 -11.85
N ILE A 150 6.50 -16.23 -11.16
CA ILE A 150 6.11 -17.44 -10.41
C ILE A 150 5.25 -18.35 -11.30
N SER A 151 4.33 -17.75 -12.05
CA SER A 151 3.48 -18.44 -13.03
C SER A 151 2.94 -17.45 -14.08
N GLU A 152 2.11 -17.92 -15.00
CA GLU A 152 1.42 -17.08 -15.99
C GLU A 152 0.54 -15.99 -15.37
N ASN A 153 0.08 -16.16 -14.13
CA ASN A 153 -0.83 -15.23 -13.45
C ASN A 153 -0.27 -14.74 -12.10
N GLU A 154 0.98 -15.04 -11.78
CA GLU A 154 1.61 -14.61 -10.53
C GLU A 154 3.05 -14.13 -10.76
N ILE A 155 3.32 -12.91 -10.30
CA ILE A 155 4.64 -12.27 -10.34
C ILE A 155 5.00 -11.71 -8.97
N THR A 156 6.29 -11.59 -8.69
CA THR A 156 6.76 -10.92 -7.48
C THR A 156 7.65 -9.73 -7.79
N ALA A 157 7.56 -8.70 -6.97
CA ALA A 157 8.50 -7.59 -6.94
C ALA A 157 9.22 -7.55 -5.58
N SER A 158 10.54 -7.46 -5.65
CA SER A 158 11.41 -7.33 -4.47
C SER A 158 12.28 -6.08 -4.58
N TRP A 159 12.26 -5.27 -3.53
CA TRP A 159 13.16 -4.13 -3.35
C TRP A 159 13.36 -3.86 -1.85
N LYS A 160 14.35 -3.04 -1.51
CA LYS A 160 14.74 -2.76 -0.12
C LYS A 160 14.33 -1.34 0.28
N LEU A 161 13.62 -1.23 1.40
CA LEU A 161 13.38 0.03 2.12
C LEU A 161 14.34 0.14 3.31
N LYS A 162 14.31 -0.85 4.21
CA LYS A 162 15.23 -0.91 5.35
C LYS A 162 15.65 -2.36 5.67
N GLN A 163 14.78 -3.14 6.28
CA GLN A 163 15.10 -4.49 6.78
C GLN A 163 14.20 -5.59 6.21
N GLU A 164 12.98 -5.27 5.78
CA GLU A 164 12.02 -6.26 5.30
C GLU A 164 12.37 -6.71 3.88
N ASN A 165 12.60 -8.01 3.69
CA ASN A 165 13.03 -8.58 2.40
C ASN A 165 11.97 -9.45 1.73
N HIS A 166 10.77 -9.55 2.29
CA HIS A 166 9.72 -10.34 1.67
C HIS A 166 9.28 -9.72 0.33
N PRO A 167 9.13 -10.56 -0.71
CA PRO A 167 8.58 -10.12 -2.00
C PRO A 167 7.12 -9.70 -1.85
N LEU A 168 6.71 -8.69 -2.61
CA LEU A 168 5.30 -8.41 -2.84
C LEU A 168 4.83 -9.28 -4.01
N HIS A 169 3.81 -10.09 -3.77
CA HIS A 169 3.17 -10.91 -4.79
C HIS A 169 2.02 -10.14 -5.44
N PHE A 170 1.89 -10.29 -6.75
CA PHE A 170 0.78 -9.78 -7.56
C PHE A 170 0.15 -10.96 -8.30
N VAL A 171 -1.14 -11.17 -8.07
CA VAL A 171 -1.95 -12.12 -8.83
C VAL A 171 -2.74 -11.32 -9.85
N ILE A 172 -2.55 -11.65 -11.13
CA ILE A 172 -3.07 -10.88 -12.26
C ILE A 172 -3.96 -11.74 -13.16
N ASN A 173 -4.95 -11.13 -13.78
CA ASN A 173 -5.74 -11.76 -14.82
C ASN A 173 -4.95 -11.80 -16.15
N ASP A 174 -5.53 -12.47 -17.15
CA ASP A 174 -4.91 -12.65 -18.47
C ASP A 174 -4.71 -11.33 -19.23
N ASP A 175 -5.50 -10.30 -18.92
CA ASP A 175 -5.36 -8.95 -19.47
C ASP A 175 -4.31 -8.10 -18.73
N GLY A 176 -3.77 -8.60 -17.61
CA GLY A 176 -2.83 -7.88 -16.74
C GLY A 176 -3.48 -7.09 -15.61
N SER A 177 -4.81 -7.10 -15.48
CA SER A 177 -5.50 -6.49 -14.34
C SER A 177 -5.17 -7.20 -13.04
N LEU A 178 -5.04 -6.42 -11.96
CA LEU A 178 -4.66 -6.90 -10.64
C LEU A 178 -5.90 -7.52 -9.96
N LYS A 179 -5.81 -8.79 -9.62
CA LYS A 179 -6.83 -9.53 -8.86
C LYS A 179 -6.59 -9.43 -7.36
N SER A 180 -5.35 -9.60 -6.95
CA SER A 180 -4.94 -9.47 -5.55
C SER A 180 -3.45 -9.22 -5.41
N ALA A 181 -3.04 -8.69 -4.26
CA ALA A 181 -1.64 -8.58 -3.89
C ALA A 181 -1.46 -9.05 -2.43
N PHE A 182 -0.33 -9.67 -2.12
CA PHE A 182 -0.05 -10.16 -0.77
C PHE A 182 1.44 -10.20 -0.45
N ILE A 183 1.76 -10.18 0.84
CA ILE A 183 3.14 -10.18 1.36
C ILE A 183 3.17 -10.83 2.75
N GLN A 184 4.29 -11.47 3.10
CA GLN A 184 4.56 -11.81 4.50
C GLN A 184 4.87 -10.53 5.27
N ARG A 185 3.97 -10.14 6.15
CA ARG A 185 4.06 -8.88 6.91
C ARG A 185 4.22 -9.19 8.39
N TRP A 186 5.19 -8.51 9.02
CA TRP A 186 5.35 -8.55 10.46
C TRP A 186 4.13 -7.93 11.15
N GLY A 187 3.51 -8.66 12.05
CA GLY A 187 2.28 -8.24 12.72
C GLY A 187 1.90 -9.11 13.90
N ASN A 188 0.92 -8.62 14.67
CA ASN A 188 0.32 -9.31 15.80
C ASN A 188 -1.23 -9.18 15.78
N PRO A 189 -1.90 -9.60 14.70
CA PRO A 189 -3.35 -9.48 14.56
C PRO A 189 -4.12 -10.31 15.59
N GLY A 190 -5.32 -9.85 15.94
CA GLY A 190 -6.26 -10.59 16.79
C GLY A 190 -5.84 -10.72 18.26
N ASP A 191 -5.23 -9.68 18.83
CA ASP A 191 -4.72 -9.66 20.21
C ASP A 191 -3.68 -10.74 20.52
N SER A 192 -3.00 -11.25 19.49
CA SER A 192 -1.82 -12.09 19.68
C SER A 192 -0.79 -11.33 20.51
N LYS A 193 -0.32 -11.95 21.61
CA LYS A 193 0.80 -11.42 22.42
C LYS A 193 2.14 -11.57 21.72
N THR A 194 2.19 -12.21 20.54
CA THR A 194 3.41 -12.49 19.80
C THR A 194 3.36 -11.86 18.42
N TRP A 195 4.45 -11.18 18.06
CA TRP A 195 4.68 -10.71 16.71
C TRP A 195 5.28 -11.82 15.86
N GLU A 196 4.76 -11.99 14.66
CA GLU A 196 5.24 -12.98 13.72
C GLU A 196 5.02 -12.52 12.27
N TYR A 197 5.53 -13.28 11.32
CA TYR A 197 5.23 -13.08 9.91
C TYR A 197 3.91 -13.75 9.55
N ILE A 198 2.95 -12.95 9.09
CA ILE A 198 1.63 -13.41 8.68
C ILE A 198 1.36 -12.87 7.29
N THR A 199 0.73 -13.70 6.45
CA THR A 199 0.33 -13.29 5.11
C THR A 199 -0.75 -12.22 5.22
N PHE A 200 -0.40 -11.00 4.81
CA PHE A 200 -1.32 -9.88 4.66
C PHE A 200 -1.61 -9.69 3.19
N GLY A 201 -2.87 -9.47 2.83
CA GLY A 201 -3.23 -9.33 1.43
C GLY A 201 -4.44 -8.44 1.20
N VAL A 202 -4.58 -8.05 -0.06
CA VAL A 202 -5.63 -7.18 -0.58
C VAL A 202 -6.28 -7.87 -1.76
N ASN A 203 -7.60 -8.03 -1.72
CA ASN A 203 -8.40 -8.41 -2.88
C ASN A 203 -8.84 -7.16 -3.63
N ILE A 204 -8.69 -7.17 -4.95
CA ILE A 204 -9.06 -6.07 -5.83
C ILE A 204 -10.36 -6.43 -6.53
N GLN A 205 -11.40 -5.64 -6.29
CA GLN A 205 -12.74 -5.84 -6.84
C GLN A 205 -12.99 -4.96 -8.07
N LYS A 206 -12.29 -3.83 -8.14
CA LYS A 206 -12.40 -2.86 -9.23
C LYS A 206 -11.12 -2.08 -9.35
N GLU A 207 -10.79 -1.69 -10.56
CA GLU A 207 -9.72 -0.75 -10.89
C GLU A 207 -10.28 0.55 -11.47
N THR A 208 -9.48 1.61 -11.43
CA THR A 208 -9.82 2.91 -12.02
C THR A 208 -8.58 3.57 -12.56
N LYS A 209 -8.75 4.36 -13.62
CA LYS A 209 -7.71 5.28 -14.07
C LYS A 209 -7.66 6.49 -13.14
N HIS A 210 -6.46 6.82 -12.67
CA HIS A 210 -6.15 7.97 -11.84
C HIS A 210 -4.86 8.61 -12.36
N LYS A 211 -4.95 9.83 -12.91
CA LYS A 211 -3.81 10.57 -13.50
C LYS A 211 -2.99 9.73 -14.51
N GLY A 212 -3.69 9.04 -15.42
CA GLY A 212 -3.08 8.21 -16.46
C GLY A 212 -2.64 6.81 -16.02
N VAL A 213 -2.72 6.48 -14.72
CA VAL A 213 -2.35 5.17 -14.16
C VAL A 213 -3.60 4.40 -13.77
N ILE A 214 -3.73 3.13 -14.16
CA ILE A 214 -4.76 2.25 -13.62
C ILE A 214 -4.28 1.72 -12.27
N ILE A 215 -5.10 1.92 -11.25
CA ILE A 215 -4.83 1.53 -9.85
C ILE A 215 -6.03 0.81 -9.26
N PRO A 216 -5.87 0.10 -8.14
CA PRO A 216 -6.99 -0.38 -7.35
C PRO A 216 -8.00 0.74 -7.04
N ALA A 217 -9.28 0.47 -7.30
CA ALA A 217 -10.38 1.39 -7.05
C ALA A 217 -11.32 0.93 -5.94
N LYS A 218 -11.46 -0.38 -5.75
CA LYS A 218 -12.27 -0.95 -4.67
C LYS A 218 -11.69 -2.29 -4.26
N GLY A 219 -11.66 -2.56 -2.96
CA GLY A 219 -11.11 -3.81 -2.47
C GLY A 219 -11.30 -3.99 -0.96
N ASN A 220 -10.81 -5.12 -0.48
CA ASN A 220 -10.71 -5.42 0.94
C ASN A 220 -9.32 -5.95 1.29
N ALA A 221 -8.92 -5.80 2.54
CA ALA A 221 -7.62 -6.20 3.04
C ALA A 221 -7.70 -6.77 4.45
N GLY A 222 -6.78 -7.68 4.74
CA GLY A 222 -6.78 -8.41 6.00
C GLY A 222 -5.56 -9.31 6.19
N TRP A 223 -5.50 -9.91 7.37
CA TRP A 223 -4.50 -10.90 7.78
C TRP A 223 -4.95 -12.32 7.44
N TRP A 224 -4.00 -13.26 7.48
CA TRP A 224 -4.22 -14.67 7.14
C TRP A 224 -4.82 -14.85 5.73
N PHE A 225 -4.32 -14.05 4.78
CA PHE A 225 -4.76 -14.06 3.39
C PHE A 225 -4.66 -15.46 2.76
N ASP A 226 -5.64 -15.81 1.93
CA ASP A 226 -5.80 -17.11 1.28
C ASP A 226 -5.95 -18.31 2.25
N THR A 227 -6.42 -18.06 3.47
CA THR A 227 -6.75 -19.10 4.45
C THR A 227 -8.18 -18.97 4.92
N LYS A 228 -8.69 -20.03 5.58
CA LYS A 228 -10.01 -20.00 6.24
C LYS A 228 -10.14 -18.94 7.34
N LYS A 229 -9.03 -18.42 7.88
CA LYS A 229 -9.02 -17.37 8.91
C LYS A 229 -9.12 -15.95 8.33
N TYR A 230 -9.13 -15.80 7.00
CA TYR A 230 -9.17 -14.48 6.36
C TYR A 230 -10.42 -13.69 6.73
N ASP A 231 -11.58 -14.34 6.86
CA ASP A 231 -12.84 -13.69 7.19
C ASP A 231 -12.78 -12.99 8.58
N ASP A 232 -12.07 -13.59 9.53
CA ASP A 232 -11.81 -12.98 10.84
C ASP A 232 -10.73 -11.90 10.78
N GLY A 233 -9.77 -12.07 9.87
CA GLY A 233 -8.64 -11.18 9.62
C GLY A 233 -8.95 -9.95 8.77
N GLU A 234 -10.10 -9.91 8.10
CA GLU A 234 -10.54 -8.76 7.31
C GLU A 234 -10.86 -7.58 8.23
N PHE A 235 -10.17 -6.46 8.02
CA PHE A 235 -10.39 -5.25 8.82
C PHE A 235 -10.48 -3.97 7.99
N PHE A 236 -10.31 -4.03 6.67
CA PHE A 236 -10.27 -2.83 5.84
C PHE A 236 -10.99 -3.06 4.51
N ARG A 237 -11.94 -2.19 4.19
CA ARG A 237 -12.57 -2.11 2.86
C ARG A 237 -12.46 -0.70 2.35
N PHE A 238 -12.05 -0.51 1.10
CA PHE A 238 -11.82 0.81 0.53
C PHE A 238 -12.50 0.98 -0.82
N GLU A 239 -12.75 2.24 -1.15
CA GLU A 239 -13.12 2.74 -2.46
C GLU A 239 -12.34 4.02 -2.72
N VAL A 240 -11.59 4.07 -3.83
CA VAL A 240 -10.89 5.28 -4.28
C VAL A 240 -11.93 6.27 -4.78
N CYS A 241 -11.86 7.47 -4.21
CA CYS A 241 -12.66 8.58 -4.69
C CYS A 241 -11.98 9.10 -5.98
N GLY A 242 -12.72 9.15 -7.09
CA GLY A 242 -12.26 9.79 -8.32
C GLY A 242 -11.69 11.17 -7.99
N ALA A 243 -10.43 11.40 -8.33
CA ALA A 243 -9.77 12.66 -8.02
C ALA A 243 -10.19 13.72 -9.03
N GLY A 244 -10.50 14.92 -8.51
CA GLY A 244 -10.42 16.15 -9.30
C GLY A 244 -8.99 16.48 -9.69
#